data_AF-A0A7S0JWH0-F1
#
_entry.id   AF-A0A7S0JWH0-F1
#
_cell.length_a   1.000
_cell.length_b   1.000
_cell.length_c   1.000
_cell.angle_alpha   90.00
_cell.angle_beta   90.00
_cell.angle_gamma   90.00
#
_symmetry.space_group_name_H-M   'P 1'
#
loop_
_entity.id
_entity.type
_entity.pdbx_description
1 polymer ?
#
loop_
_entity_poly.entity_id
_entity_poly.type
_entity_poly.pdbx_seq_one_letter_code
_entity_poly.pdbx_strand_id
1 'polypeptide(L)'
;GRHEEWLGLRRLLATTSLLARGEKEFKRTCKRQLGALRARLAALEAEADGDEAGDGAGGRLRATEAAHADVTSKHRRLRTMLARRSREVARLHRVLDDVPSRGELLQYEKRFLELFEEINATREEIDKRFAAYNFYNEERKLQAQEGELVASVHSSFVPAMRSASGQRQFLEQASRFVESARTLAQKQTVQLDKRRARRDAKAVERDALADSQRAYFRAVKQLQQQAERNEALAA
;
A
#
# COMPACT_ATOMS: atom_id res chain seq x y z
N GLY A 1 -41.19 100.55 -55.57
CA GLY A 1 -41.16 100.32 -54.11
C GLY A 1 -42.28 101.08 -53.43
N ARG A 2 -43.33 100.38 -53.01
CA ARG A 2 -44.34 100.75 -51.97
C ARG A 2 -45.55 99.79 -52.07
N HIS A 3 -45.97 99.42 -53.28
CA HIS A 3 -47.08 98.48 -53.50
C HIS A 3 -46.67 97.01 -53.25
N GLU A 4 -45.47 96.61 -53.69
CA GLU A 4 -44.93 95.27 -53.36
C GLU A 4 -44.62 95.11 -51.87
N GLU A 5 -44.16 96.18 -51.21
CA GLU A 5 -43.91 96.20 -49.76
C GLU A 5 -45.21 96.10 -48.96
N TRP A 6 -46.30 96.76 -49.39
CA TRP A 6 -47.61 96.67 -48.75
C TRP A 6 -48.24 95.28 -48.89
N LEU A 7 -48.14 94.66 -50.08
CA LEU A 7 -48.59 93.28 -50.29
C LEU A 7 -47.74 92.28 -49.49
N GLY A 8 -46.44 92.53 -49.36
CA GLY A 8 -45.53 91.77 -48.51
C GLY A 8 -45.90 91.85 -47.04
N LEU A 9 -46.14 93.06 -46.51
CA LEU A 9 -46.57 93.30 -45.12
C LEU A 9 -47.92 92.67 -44.81
N ARG A 10 -48.88 92.74 -45.74
CA ARG A 10 -50.21 92.12 -45.57
C ARG A 10 -50.13 90.59 -45.60
N ARG A 11 -49.25 90.00 -46.43
CA ARG A 11 -48.93 88.57 -46.38
C ARG A 11 -48.26 88.21 -45.05
N LEU A 12 -47.31 89.00 -44.57
CA LEU A 12 -46.63 88.80 -43.27
C LEU A 12 -47.59 88.91 -42.08
N LEU A 13 -48.54 89.84 -42.09
CA LEU A 13 -49.59 89.94 -41.07
C LEU A 13 -50.58 88.76 -41.13
N ALA A 14 -50.94 88.33 -42.34
CA ALA A 14 -51.76 87.13 -42.52
C ALA A 14 -51.03 85.86 -42.05
N THR A 15 -49.72 85.72 -42.34
CA THR A 15 -48.94 84.56 -41.88
C THR A 15 -48.67 84.60 -40.38
N THR A 16 -48.38 85.76 -39.80
CA THR A 16 -48.19 85.89 -38.34
C THR A 16 -49.48 85.62 -37.56
N SER A 17 -50.64 86.08 -38.04
CA SER A 17 -51.92 85.73 -37.43
C SER A 17 -52.29 84.25 -37.59
N LEU A 18 -51.98 83.63 -38.74
CA LEU A 18 -52.10 82.17 -38.95
C LEU A 18 -51.17 81.38 -38.02
N LEU A 19 -49.91 81.79 -37.91
CA LEU A 19 -48.92 81.17 -37.03
C LEU A 19 -49.33 81.30 -35.56
N ALA A 20 -49.82 82.47 -35.13
CA ALA A 20 -50.32 82.67 -33.77
C ALA A 20 -51.54 81.78 -33.45
N ARG A 21 -52.42 81.56 -34.43
CA ARG A 21 -53.53 80.61 -34.29
C ARG A 21 -53.02 79.16 -34.24
N GLY A 22 -52.08 78.80 -35.12
CA GLY A 22 -51.45 77.49 -35.15
C GLY A 22 -50.69 77.15 -33.86
N GLU A 23 -49.99 78.12 -33.27
CA GLU A 23 -49.29 77.95 -31.99
C GLU A 23 -50.27 77.71 -30.84
N LYS A 24 -51.40 78.43 -30.81
CA LYS A 24 -52.46 78.21 -29.82
C LYS A 24 -53.09 76.83 -29.96
N GLU A 25 -53.39 76.39 -31.19
CA GLU A 25 -53.92 75.05 -31.46
C GLU A 25 -52.90 73.95 -31.14
N PHE A 26 -51.62 74.14 -31.46
CA PHE A 26 -50.55 73.21 -31.14
C PHE A 26 -50.36 73.06 -29.62
N LYS A 27 -50.28 74.18 -28.87
CA LYS A 27 -50.21 74.16 -27.40
C LYS A 27 -51.41 73.44 -26.78
N ARG A 28 -52.62 73.65 -27.33
CA ARG A 28 -53.83 72.94 -26.88
C ARG A 28 -53.73 71.43 -27.14
N THR A 29 -53.19 71.05 -28.30
CA THR A 29 -53.01 69.65 -28.70
C THR A 29 -51.96 68.95 -27.84
N CYS A 30 -50.81 69.59 -27.59
CA CYS A 30 -49.77 69.08 -26.68
C CYS A 30 -50.28 68.94 -25.25
N LYS A 31 -51.03 69.92 -24.72
CA LYS A 31 -51.64 69.81 -23.38
C LYS A 31 -52.60 68.61 -23.30
N ARG A 32 -53.40 68.37 -24.34
CA ARG A 32 -54.30 67.21 -24.41
C ARG A 32 -53.53 65.89 -24.48
N GLN A 33 -52.50 65.81 -25.32
CA GLN A 33 -51.67 64.59 -25.44
C GLN A 33 -50.90 64.31 -24.14
N LEU A 34 -50.34 65.34 -23.49
CA LEU A 34 -49.68 65.22 -22.20
C LEU A 34 -50.65 64.77 -21.11
N GLY A 35 -51.88 65.30 -21.10
CA GLY A 35 -52.95 64.83 -20.21
C GLY A 35 -53.31 63.37 -20.46
N ALA A 36 -53.43 62.96 -21.73
CA ALA A 36 -53.72 61.58 -22.11
C ALA A 36 -52.58 60.61 -21.74
N LEU A 37 -51.33 61.02 -21.91
CA LEU A 37 -50.16 60.24 -21.52
C LEU A 37 -50.04 60.13 -20.00
N ARG A 38 -50.29 61.22 -19.26
CA ARG A 38 -50.34 61.18 -17.79
C ARG A 38 -51.47 60.30 -17.28
N ALA A 39 -52.64 60.33 -17.91
CA ALA A 39 -53.74 59.43 -17.57
C ALA A 39 -53.40 57.96 -17.88
N ARG A 40 -52.68 57.69 -18.99
CA ARG A 40 -52.18 56.34 -19.30
C ARG A 40 -51.12 55.86 -18.32
N LEU A 41 -50.19 56.74 -17.90
CA LEU A 41 -49.20 56.42 -16.87
C LEU A 41 -49.89 56.12 -15.54
N ALA A 42 -50.83 56.97 -15.11
CA ALA A 42 -51.60 56.73 -13.89
C ALA A 42 -52.43 55.44 -13.95
N ALA A 43 -52.98 55.08 -15.12
CA ALA A 43 -53.69 53.81 -15.31
C ALA A 43 -52.74 52.60 -15.25
N LEU A 44 -51.56 52.68 -15.87
CA LEU A 44 -50.55 51.61 -15.83
C LEU A 44 -49.92 51.46 -14.44
N GLU A 45 -49.70 52.57 -13.73
CA GLU A 45 -49.25 52.57 -12.32
C GLU A 45 -50.33 51.96 -11.42
N ALA A 46 -51.61 52.28 -11.62
CA ALA A 46 -52.71 51.66 -10.88
C ALA A 46 -52.91 50.18 -11.23
N GLU A 47 -52.65 49.75 -12.47
CA GLU A 47 -52.62 48.33 -12.87
C GLU A 47 -51.43 47.60 -12.23
N ALA A 48 -50.26 48.24 -12.16
CA ALA A 48 -49.09 47.68 -11.49
C ALA A 48 -49.27 47.59 -9.96
N ASP A 49 -49.86 48.62 -9.32
CA ASP A 49 -50.20 48.62 -7.89
C ASP A 49 -51.37 47.66 -7.57
N GLY A 50 -52.28 47.44 -8.52
CA GLY A 50 -53.31 46.41 -8.43
C GLY A 50 -52.75 44.99 -8.52
N ASP A 51 -51.74 44.78 -9.37
CA ASP A 51 -50.99 43.52 -9.49
C ASP A 51 -49.97 43.32 -8.34
N GLU A 52 -49.63 44.37 -7.59
CA GLU A 52 -48.81 44.28 -6.36
C GLU A 52 -49.61 43.65 -5.19
N ALA A 53 -50.94 43.70 -5.23
CA ALA A 53 -51.82 43.19 -4.16
C ALA A 53 -52.67 41.96 -4.55
N GLY A 54 -52.66 41.55 -5.82
CA GLY A 54 -53.46 40.43 -6.36
C GLY A 54 -52.63 39.32 -7.05
N ASP A 55 -53.27 38.20 -7.36
CA ASP A 55 -52.75 36.98 -8.02
C ASP A 55 -52.34 37.20 -9.51
N GLY A 56 -51.61 38.28 -9.79
CA GLY A 56 -51.17 38.72 -11.12
C GLY A 56 -49.87 38.06 -11.62
N ALA A 57 -49.44 38.39 -12.84
CA ALA A 57 -48.22 37.84 -13.46
C ALA A 57 -46.93 38.18 -12.67
N GLY A 58 -46.87 39.37 -12.05
CA GLY A 58 -45.75 39.79 -11.19
C GLY A 58 -45.68 39.03 -9.86
N GLY A 59 -46.83 38.80 -9.21
CA GLY A 59 -46.91 37.98 -7.99
C GLY A 59 -46.51 36.52 -8.23
N ARG A 60 -46.96 35.94 -9.35
CA ARG A 60 -46.54 34.58 -9.78
C ARG A 60 -45.04 34.51 -10.07
N LEU A 61 -44.46 35.52 -10.71
CA LEU A 61 -43.02 35.58 -10.95
C LEU A 61 -42.23 35.62 -9.62
N ARG A 62 -42.58 36.51 -8.69
CA ARG A 62 -41.94 36.58 -7.35
C ARG A 62 -42.09 35.27 -6.57
N ALA A 63 -43.26 34.62 -6.62
CA ALA A 63 -43.49 33.33 -5.99
C ALA A 63 -42.63 32.22 -6.62
N THR A 64 -42.48 32.21 -7.95
CA THR A 64 -41.61 31.25 -8.65
C THR A 64 -40.13 31.49 -8.37
N GLU A 65 -39.69 32.74 -8.27
CA GLU A 65 -38.30 33.09 -7.90
C GLU A 65 -37.99 32.69 -6.46
N ALA A 66 -38.92 32.92 -5.53
CA ALA A 66 -38.78 32.48 -4.13
C ALA A 66 -38.73 30.95 -4.02
N ALA A 67 -39.61 30.23 -4.74
CA ALA A 67 -39.59 28.77 -4.80
C ALA A 67 -38.28 28.25 -5.43
N HIS A 68 -37.79 28.89 -6.49
CA HIS A 68 -36.51 28.54 -7.12
C HIS A 68 -35.33 28.79 -6.17
N ALA A 69 -35.33 29.90 -5.42
CA ALA A 69 -34.31 30.20 -4.41
C ALA A 69 -34.30 29.17 -3.27
N ASP A 70 -35.47 28.73 -2.80
CA ASP A 70 -35.59 27.69 -1.79
C ASP A 70 -35.08 26.32 -2.30
N VAL A 71 -35.50 25.93 -3.51
CA VAL A 71 -35.06 24.67 -4.15
C VAL A 71 -33.55 24.68 -4.42
N THR A 72 -32.98 25.79 -4.91
CA THR A 72 -31.54 25.91 -5.14
C THR A 72 -30.73 25.87 -3.84
N SER A 73 -31.23 26.50 -2.76
CA SER A 73 -30.64 26.40 -1.42
C SER A 73 -30.64 24.95 -0.91
N LYS A 74 -31.78 24.25 -1.03
CA LYS A 74 -31.90 22.82 -0.69
C LYS A 74 -30.95 21.97 -1.54
N HIS A 75 -30.89 22.21 -2.84
CA HIS A 75 -29.98 21.52 -3.75
C HIS A 75 -28.51 21.72 -3.35
N ARG A 76 -28.10 22.95 -3.03
CA ARG A 76 -26.74 23.25 -2.56
C ARG A 76 -26.42 22.52 -1.26
N ARG A 77 -27.35 22.49 -0.29
CA ARG A 77 -27.20 21.73 0.96
C ARG A 77 -27.02 20.24 0.71
N LEU A 78 -27.88 19.66 -0.13
CA LEU A 78 -27.79 18.24 -0.52
C LEU A 78 -26.47 17.93 -1.22
N ARG A 79 -26.00 18.80 -2.12
CA ARG A 79 -24.71 18.65 -2.80
C ARG A 79 -23.55 18.65 -1.81
N THR A 80 -23.57 19.53 -0.81
CA THR A 80 -22.56 19.56 0.25
C THR A 80 -22.59 18.30 1.11
N MET A 81 -23.79 17.81 1.47
CA MET A 81 -23.94 16.56 2.21
C MET A 81 -23.42 15.36 1.43
N LEU A 82 -23.76 15.27 0.14
CA LEU A 82 -23.25 14.24 -0.76
C LEU A 82 -21.72 14.28 -0.82
N ALA A 83 -21.12 15.45 -1.05
CA ALA A 83 -19.67 15.62 -1.08
C ALA A 83 -19.00 15.24 0.24
N ARG A 84 -19.67 15.44 1.39
CA ARG A 84 -19.18 14.96 2.69
C ARG A 84 -19.21 13.44 2.76
N ARG A 85 -20.33 12.81 2.37
CA ARG A 85 -20.46 11.35 2.37
C ARG A 85 -19.51 10.68 1.38
N SER A 86 -19.33 11.21 0.18
CA SER A 86 -18.38 10.67 -0.80
C SER A 86 -16.94 10.72 -0.27
N ARG A 87 -16.54 11.80 0.42
CA ARG A 87 -15.23 11.87 1.09
C ARG A 87 -15.08 10.83 2.20
N GLU A 88 -16.15 10.61 2.96
CA GLU A 88 -16.16 9.61 4.03
C GLU A 88 -16.06 8.18 3.48
N VAL A 89 -16.80 7.86 2.41
CA VAL A 89 -16.71 6.58 1.70
C VAL A 89 -15.31 6.36 1.13
N ALA A 90 -14.70 7.38 0.51
CA ALA A 90 -13.33 7.28 0.00
C ALA A 90 -12.31 7.05 1.13
N ARG A 91 -12.51 7.69 2.29
CA ARG A 91 -11.69 7.45 3.48
C ARG A 91 -11.82 6.00 3.97
N LEU A 92 -13.05 5.47 4.05
CA LEU A 92 -13.29 4.11 4.51
C LEU A 92 -12.70 3.07 3.56
N HIS A 93 -12.77 3.28 2.24
CA HIS A 93 -12.11 2.40 1.26
C HIS A 93 -10.60 2.34 1.50
N ARG A 94 -9.93 3.47 1.71
CA ARG A 94 -8.49 3.48 2.00
C ARG A 94 -8.14 2.69 3.25
N VAL A 95 -8.92 2.86 4.33
CA VAL A 95 -8.73 2.10 5.57
C VAL A 95 -8.97 0.61 5.35
N LEU A 96 -9.88 0.24 4.46
CA LEU A 96 -10.13 -1.16 4.12
C LEU A 96 -9.01 -1.74 3.26
N ASP A 97 -8.49 -0.97 2.30
CA ASP A 97 -7.34 -1.37 1.47
C ASP A 97 -6.05 -1.52 2.30
N ASP A 98 -5.93 -0.79 3.42
CA ASP A 98 -4.83 -0.97 4.37
C ASP A 98 -4.91 -2.31 5.13
N VAL A 99 -6.07 -2.97 5.14
CA VAL A 99 -6.25 -4.29 5.78
C VAL A 99 -6.00 -5.38 4.74
N PRO A 100 -5.02 -6.28 4.96
CA PRO A 100 -4.75 -7.36 4.03
C PRO A 100 -5.99 -8.22 3.80
N SER A 101 -6.30 -8.42 2.52
CA SER A 101 -7.30 -9.35 2.07
C SER A 101 -6.92 -10.79 2.43
N ARG A 102 -7.90 -11.69 2.45
CA ARG A 102 -7.65 -13.13 2.65
C ARG A 102 -6.64 -13.70 1.65
N GLY A 103 -6.61 -13.18 0.41
CA GLY A 103 -5.65 -13.58 -0.61
C GLY A 103 -4.23 -13.17 -0.25
N GLU A 104 -4.03 -11.95 0.22
CA GLU A 104 -2.72 -11.45 0.66
C GLU A 104 -2.22 -12.18 1.91
N LEU A 105 -3.11 -12.48 2.86
CA LEU A 105 -2.74 -13.29 4.03
C LEU A 105 -2.24 -14.68 3.64
N LEU A 106 -2.90 -15.35 2.68
CA LEU A 106 -2.44 -16.64 2.15
C LEU A 106 -1.10 -16.53 1.42
N GLN A 107 -0.84 -15.41 0.73
CA GLN A 107 0.46 -15.17 0.10
C GLN A 107 1.55 -14.98 1.15
N TYR A 108 1.28 -14.21 2.22
CA TYR A 108 2.22 -14.04 3.32
C TYR A 108 2.51 -15.35 4.04
N GLU A 109 1.49 -16.16 4.30
CA GLU A 109 1.67 -17.48 4.91
C GLU A 109 2.62 -18.36 4.09
N LYS A 110 2.40 -18.45 2.78
CA LYS A 110 3.32 -19.18 1.87
C LYS A 110 4.72 -18.59 1.91
N ARG A 111 4.84 -17.26 1.86
CA ARG A 111 6.13 -16.58 1.89
C ARG A 111 6.89 -16.82 3.20
N PHE A 112 6.19 -16.90 4.33
CA PHE A 112 6.79 -17.21 5.62
C PHE A 112 7.32 -18.65 5.67
N LEU A 113 6.59 -19.61 5.08
CA LEU A 113 7.05 -20.99 4.98
C LEU A 113 8.30 -21.10 4.09
N GLU A 114 8.30 -20.46 2.93
CA GLU A 114 9.48 -20.39 2.04
C GLU A 114 10.70 -19.81 2.76
N LEU A 115 10.50 -18.68 3.46
CA LEU A 115 11.56 -18.03 4.21
C LEU A 115 12.08 -18.93 5.35
N PHE A 116 11.19 -19.65 6.03
CA PHE A 116 11.57 -20.58 7.08
C PHE A 116 12.41 -21.74 6.53
N GLU A 117 12.05 -22.28 5.37
CA GLU A 117 12.83 -23.31 4.68
C GLU A 117 14.23 -22.79 4.29
N GLU A 118 14.32 -21.57 3.75
CA GLU A 118 15.59 -20.95 3.38
C GLU A 118 16.52 -20.70 4.59
N ILE A 119 15.95 -20.21 5.70
CA ILE A 119 16.68 -20.03 6.97
C ILE A 119 17.21 -21.37 7.48
N ASN A 120 16.40 -22.43 7.43
CA ASN A 120 16.82 -23.76 7.87
C ASN A 120 17.92 -24.35 6.99
N ALA A 121 17.81 -24.20 5.66
CA ALA A 121 18.84 -24.65 4.73
C ALA A 121 20.17 -23.92 4.98
N THR A 122 20.11 -22.60 5.18
CA THR A 122 21.29 -21.78 5.51
C THR A 122 21.91 -22.21 6.84
N ARG A 123 21.09 -22.47 7.87
CA ARG A 123 21.57 -22.98 9.16
C ARG A 123 22.26 -24.32 9.00
N GLU A 124 21.68 -25.25 8.25
CA GLU A 124 22.30 -26.56 7.99
C GLU A 124 23.66 -26.41 7.28
N GLU A 125 23.76 -25.47 6.34
CA GLU A 125 25.02 -25.17 5.67
C GLU A 125 26.06 -24.58 6.64
N ILE A 126 25.66 -23.65 7.50
CA ILE A 126 26.52 -23.07 8.54
C ILE A 126 27.05 -24.17 9.46
N ASP A 127 26.18 -25.07 9.94
CA ASP A 127 26.57 -26.17 10.82
C ASP A 127 27.57 -27.11 10.14
N LYS A 128 27.37 -27.43 8.85
CA LYS A 128 28.32 -28.22 8.03
C LYS A 128 29.67 -27.51 7.89
N ARG A 129 29.66 -26.20 7.63
CA ARG A 129 30.88 -25.39 7.50
C ARG A 129 31.66 -25.35 8.81
N PHE A 130 31.00 -25.17 9.95
CA PHE A 130 31.65 -25.22 11.26
C PHE A 130 32.22 -26.60 11.57
N ALA A 131 31.50 -27.69 11.23
CA ALA A 131 32.02 -29.04 11.40
C ALA A 131 33.29 -29.28 10.57
N ALA A 132 33.29 -28.86 9.29
CA ALA A 132 34.46 -28.96 8.42
C ALA A 132 35.63 -28.11 8.94
N TYR A 133 35.38 -26.87 9.35
CA TYR A 133 36.38 -25.99 9.93
C TYR A 133 37.05 -26.59 11.17
N ASN A 134 36.23 -27.15 12.08
CA ASN A 134 36.73 -27.81 13.29
C ASN A 134 37.58 -29.04 12.94
N PHE A 135 37.15 -29.84 11.97
CA PHE A 135 37.91 -30.98 11.47
C PHE A 135 39.28 -30.55 10.93
N TYR A 136 39.33 -29.57 10.02
CA TYR A 136 40.60 -29.09 9.45
C TYR A 136 41.51 -28.47 10.50
N ASN A 137 40.95 -27.81 11.52
CA ASN A 137 41.74 -27.29 12.63
C ASN A 137 42.35 -28.41 13.49
N GLU A 138 41.62 -29.49 13.74
CA GLU A 138 42.16 -30.67 14.43
C GLU A 138 43.25 -31.34 13.59
N GLU A 139 43.03 -31.50 12.29
CA GLU A 139 44.01 -32.04 11.35
C GLU A 139 45.30 -31.20 11.33
N ARG A 140 45.17 -29.87 11.20
CA ARG A 140 46.30 -28.95 11.22
C ARG A 140 47.10 -29.05 12.52
N LYS A 141 46.43 -29.23 13.67
CA LYS A 141 47.11 -29.41 14.96
C LYS A 141 47.91 -30.71 15.00
N LEU A 142 47.36 -31.81 14.47
CA LEU A 142 48.07 -33.08 14.40
C LEU A 142 49.28 -32.99 13.46
N GLN A 143 49.11 -32.39 12.29
CA GLN A 143 50.21 -32.16 11.34
C GLN A 143 51.33 -31.30 11.94
N ALA A 144 50.99 -30.26 12.71
CA ALA A 144 51.98 -29.44 13.41
C ALA A 144 52.77 -30.26 14.44
N GLN A 145 52.10 -31.11 15.23
CA GLN A 145 52.74 -32.02 16.18
C GLN A 145 53.66 -33.04 15.51
N GLU A 146 53.24 -33.59 14.36
CA GLU A 146 54.09 -34.47 13.55
C GLU A 146 55.33 -33.74 13.04
N GLY A 147 55.18 -32.51 12.56
CA GLY A 147 56.30 -31.67 12.13
C GLY A 147 57.29 -31.39 13.26
N GLU A 148 56.80 -31.02 14.45
CA GLU A 148 57.62 -30.82 15.66
C GLU A 148 58.36 -32.10 16.06
N LEU A 149 57.69 -33.26 15.99
CA LEU A 149 58.30 -34.55 16.28
C LEU A 149 59.44 -34.87 15.29
N VAL A 150 59.21 -34.70 13.99
CA VAL A 150 60.23 -34.93 12.96
C VAL A 150 61.40 -33.98 13.15
N ALA A 151 61.16 -32.71 13.46
CA ALA A 151 62.22 -31.74 13.75
C ALA A 151 63.04 -32.12 15.00
N SER A 152 62.38 -32.62 16.05
CA SER A 152 63.04 -33.11 17.27
C SER A 152 63.92 -34.33 16.98
N VAL A 153 63.42 -35.31 16.22
CA VAL A 153 64.19 -36.49 15.81
C VAL A 153 65.39 -36.08 14.95
N HIS A 154 65.18 -35.18 13.97
CA HIS A 154 66.24 -34.73 13.07
C HIS A 154 67.37 -34.00 13.81
N SER A 155 67.01 -33.06 14.69
CA SER A 155 67.99 -32.26 15.45
C SER A 155 68.76 -33.08 16.50
N SER A 156 68.13 -34.10 17.10
CA SER A 156 68.76 -34.95 18.12
C SER A 156 69.62 -36.07 17.55
N PHE A 157 69.39 -36.49 16.30
CA PHE A 157 70.07 -37.65 15.70
C PHE A 157 71.59 -37.48 15.61
N VAL A 158 72.09 -36.44 14.93
CA VAL A 158 73.54 -36.27 14.70
C VAL A 158 74.33 -36.13 16.00
N PRO A 159 73.90 -35.33 16.99
CA PRO A 159 74.57 -35.28 18.30
C PRO A 159 74.57 -36.61 19.04
N ALA A 160 73.44 -37.33 19.05
CA ALA A 160 73.31 -38.61 19.73
C ALA A 160 74.25 -39.68 19.16
N MET A 161 74.44 -39.70 17.84
CA MET A 161 75.29 -40.70 17.16
C MET A 161 76.78 -40.54 17.46
N ARG A 162 77.23 -39.42 18.04
CA ARG A 162 78.64 -39.17 18.40
C ARG A 162 79.16 -39.99 19.57
N SER A 163 78.28 -40.66 20.33
CA SER A 163 78.69 -41.48 21.47
C SER A 163 77.76 -42.67 21.69
N ALA A 164 78.28 -43.77 22.23
CA ALA A 164 77.47 -44.95 22.55
C ALA A 164 76.38 -44.67 23.60
N SER A 165 76.64 -43.76 24.54
CA SER A 165 75.64 -43.32 25.53
C SER A 165 74.51 -42.51 24.87
N GLY A 166 74.86 -41.55 24.00
CA GLY A 166 73.89 -40.77 23.24
C GLY A 166 73.01 -41.62 22.32
N GLN A 167 73.59 -42.62 21.67
CA GLN A 167 72.85 -43.59 20.85
C GLN A 167 71.79 -44.34 21.67
N ARG A 168 72.12 -44.79 22.89
CA ARG A 168 71.16 -45.45 23.78
C ARG A 168 70.04 -44.52 24.21
N GLN A 169 70.37 -43.28 24.60
CA GLN A 169 69.37 -42.28 24.99
C GLN A 169 68.41 -41.92 23.84
N PHE A 170 68.93 -41.80 22.61
CA PHE A 170 68.10 -41.58 21.43
C PHE A 170 67.17 -42.75 21.15
N LEU A 171 67.63 -43.99 21.30
CA LEU A 171 66.77 -45.18 21.17
C LEU A 171 65.67 -45.23 22.22
N GLU A 172 65.95 -44.84 23.46
CA GLU A 172 64.92 -44.70 24.51
C GLU A 172 63.89 -43.61 24.14
N GLN A 173 64.34 -42.45 23.65
CA GLN A 173 63.45 -41.37 23.19
C GLN A 173 62.56 -41.83 22.02
N ALA A 174 63.13 -42.50 21.02
CA ALA A 174 62.40 -43.06 19.89
C ALA A 174 61.34 -44.09 20.35
N SER A 175 61.68 -44.93 21.32
CA SER A 175 60.74 -45.91 21.89
C SER A 175 59.55 -45.21 22.57
N ARG A 176 59.81 -44.15 23.35
CA ARG A 176 58.75 -43.33 23.97
C ARG A 176 57.84 -42.65 22.94
N PHE A 177 58.39 -42.18 21.83
CA PHE A 177 57.60 -41.60 20.75
C PHE A 177 56.65 -42.62 20.10
N VAL A 178 57.13 -43.84 19.85
CA VAL A 178 56.31 -44.92 19.31
C VAL A 178 55.17 -45.28 20.27
N GLU A 179 55.44 -45.35 21.58
CA GLU A 179 54.41 -45.60 22.59
C GLU A 179 53.36 -44.48 22.66
N SER A 180 53.80 -43.22 22.58
CA SER A 180 52.90 -42.06 22.54
C SER A 180 52.00 -42.08 21.30
N ALA A 181 52.57 -42.36 20.12
CA ALA A 181 51.83 -42.47 18.87
C ALA A 181 50.78 -43.61 18.91
N ARG A 182 51.16 -44.78 19.46
CA ARG A 182 50.23 -45.91 19.66
C ARG A 182 49.07 -45.52 20.59
N THR A 183 49.37 -44.82 21.68
CA THR A 183 48.36 -44.36 22.65
C THR A 183 47.40 -43.36 22.00
N LEU A 184 47.91 -42.44 21.16
CA LEU A 184 47.08 -41.49 20.43
C LEU A 184 46.17 -42.20 19.41
N ALA A 185 46.70 -43.15 18.64
CA ALA A 185 45.93 -43.94 17.68
C ALA A 185 44.80 -44.74 18.36
N GLN A 186 45.09 -45.35 19.51
CA GLN A 186 44.07 -46.06 20.30
C GLN A 186 42.97 -45.12 20.78
N LYS A 187 43.32 -43.93 21.28
CA LYS A 187 42.34 -42.90 21.68
C LYS A 187 41.44 -42.48 20.52
N GLN A 188 42.01 -42.25 19.34
CA GLN A 188 41.25 -41.87 18.14
C GLN A 188 40.30 -42.99 17.69
N THR A 189 40.76 -44.25 17.74
CA THR A 189 39.93 -45.42 17.41
C THR A 189 38.71 -45.51 18.33
N VAL A 190 38.90 -45.38 19.65
CA VAL A 190 37.80 -45.40 20.63
C VAL A 190 36.80 -44.25 20.39
N GLN A 191 37.29 -43.05 20.05
CA GLN A 191 36.42 -41.92 19.75
C GLN A 191 35.60 -42.15 18.48
N LEU A 192 36.22 -42.73 17.46
CA LEU A 192 35.57 -43.08 16.20
C LEU A 192 34.47 -44.13 16.43
N ASP A 193 34.72 -45.15 17.23
CA ASP A 193 33.72 -46.18 17.56
C ASP A 193 32.53 -45.58 18.33
N LYS A 194 32.79 -44.69 19.29
CA LYS A 194 31.72 -43.94 19.99
C LYS A 194 30.88 -43.09 19.03
N ARG A 195 31.52 -42.41 18.08
CA ARG A 195 30.81 -41.60 17.06
C ARG A 195 29.98 -42.48 16.13
N ARG A 196 30.50 -43.65 15.71
CA ARG A 196 29.76 -44.65 14.91
C ARG A 196 28.54 -45.17 15.66
N ALA A 197 28.71 -45.61 16.90
CA ALA A 197 27.60 -46.10 17.73
C ALA A 197 26.50 -45.04 17.90
N ARG A 198 26.87 -43.78 18.14
CA ARG A 198 25.90 -42.67 18.22
C ARG A 198 25.17 -42.42 16.91
N ARG A 199 25.87 -42.46 15.77
CA ARG A 199 25.27 -42.34 14.43
C ARG A 199 24.27 -43.46 14.20
N ASP A 200 24.65 -44.70 14.51
CA ASP A 200 23.81 -45.87 14.27
C ASP A 200 22.55 -45.83 15.15
N ALA A 201 22.68 -45.44 16.42
CA ALA A 201 21.53 -45.21 17.31
C ALA A 201 20.57 -44.14 16.76
N LYS A 202 21.11 -43.04 16.22
CA LYS A 202 20.28 -41.99 15.59
C LYS A 202 19.66 -42.43 14.27
N ALA A 203 20.31 -43.31 13.50
CA ALA A 203 19.73 -43.89 12.30
C ALA A 203 18.51 -44.76 12.65
N VAL A 204 18.61 -45.59 13.70
CA VAL A 204 17.47 -46.39 14.19
C VAL A 204 16.32 -45.49 14.66
N GLU A 205 16.60 -44.43 15.42
CA GLU A 205 15.57 -43.48 15.86
C GLU A 205 14.86 -42.80 14.69
N ARG A 206 15.62 -42.38 13.67
CA ARG A 206 15.08 -41.80 12.44
C ARG A 206 14.14 -42.78 11.72
N ASP A 207 14.55 -44.04 11.60
CA ASP A 207 13.75 -45.05 10.91
C ASP A 207 12.43 -45.33 11.65
N ALA A 208 12.47 -45.39 12.99
CA ALA A 208 11.27 -45.50 13.82
C ALA A 208 10.32 -44.30 13.66
N LEU A 209 10.86 -43.08 13.60
CA LEU A 209 10.06 -41.87 13.34
C LEU A 209 9.44 -41.89 11.94
N ALA A 210 10.17 -42.35 10.93
CA ALA A 210 9.65 -42.50 9.56
C ALA A 210 8.49 -43.51 9.50
N ASP A 211 8.58 -44.61 10.24
CA ASP A 211 7.49 -45.59 10.33
C ASP A 211 6.26 -45.02 11.03
N SER A 212 6.46 -44.27 12.11
CA SER A 212 5.38 -43.53 12.80
C SER A 212 4.70 -42.53 11.86
N GLN A 213 5.49 -41.76 11.09
CA GLN A 213 4.96 -40.83 10.10
C GLN A 213 4.13 -41.55 9.02
N ARG A 214 4.61 -42.70 8.51
CA ARG A 214 3.84 -43.53 7.55
C ARG A 214 2.55 -44.07 8.16
N ALA A 215 2.56 -44.47 9.42
CA ALA A 215 1.36 -44.90 10.13
C ALA A 215 0.35 -43.74 10.27
N TYR A 216 0.82 -42.56 10.64
CA TYR A 216 -0.01 -41.36 10.74
C TYR A 216 -0.67 -41.00 9.40
N PHE A 217 0.10 -40.96 8.30
CA PHE A 217 -0.46 -40.71 6.97
C PHE A 217 -1.51 -41.75 6.57
N ARG A 218 -1.29 -43.03 6.90
CA ARG A 218 -2.31 -44.07 6.67
C ARG A 218 -3.58 -43.81 7.47
N ALA A 219 -3.46 -43.46 8.75
CA ALA A 219 -4.60 -43.15 9.61
C ALA A 219 -5.39 -41.93 9.10
N VAL A 220 -4.71 -40.85 8.71
CA VAL A 220 -5.35 -39.65 8.14
C VAL A 220 -6.10 -39.99 6.85
N LYS A 221 -5.47 -40.77 5.96
CA LYS A 221 -6.12 -41.21 4.71
C LYS A 221 -7.36 -42.07 4.98
N GLN A 222 -7.29 -42.97 5.96
CA GLN A 222 -8.45 -43.76 6.37
C GLN A 222 -9.56 -42.88 6.95
N LEU A 223 -9.21 -41.90 7.79
CA LEU A 223 -10.17 -40.95 8.35
C LEU A 223 -10.87 -40.15 7.25
N GLN A 224 -10.13 -39.64 6.27
CA GLN A 224 -10.68 -38.93 5.10
C GLN A 224 -11.68 -39.81 4.33
N GLN A 225 -11.31 -41.07 4.05
CA GLN A 225 -12.20 -42.01 3.36
C GLN A 225 -13.47 -42.31 4.16
N GLN A 226 -13.38 -42.42 5.49
CA GLN A 226 -14.57 -42.61 6.32
C GLN A 226 -15.44 -41.36 6.38
N ALA A 227 -14.84 -40.17 6.40
CA ALA A 227 -15.57 -38.91 6.35
C ALA A 227 -16.35 -38.78 5.02
N GLU A 228 -15.70 -39.05 3.88
CA GLU A 228 -16.34 -39.07 2.55
C GLU A 228 -17.50 -40.07 2.49
N ARG A 229 -17.32 -41.28 3.04
CA ARG A 229 -18.39 -42.29 3.12
C ARG A 229 -19.55 -41.81 3.99
N ASN A 230 -19.26 -41.17 5.12
CA ASN A 230 -20.30 -40.68 6.03
C ASN A 230 -21.10 -39.54 5.41
N GLU A 231 -20.42 -38.62 4.69
CA GLU A 231 -21.08 -37.57 3.91
C GLU A 231 -21.96 -38.15 2.81
N ALA A 232 -21.49 -39.17 2.09
CA ALA A 232 -22.27 -39.85 1.05
C ALA A 232 -23.51 -40.59 1.59
N LEU A 233 -23.45 -41.09 2.84
CA LEU A 233 -24.58 -41.73 3.51
C LEU A 233 -25.57 -40.73 4.12
N ALA A 234 -25.13 -39.50 4.39
CA ALA A 234 -25.96 -38.43 4.92
C ALA A 234 -26.67 -37.60 3.84
N ALA A 235 -26.31 -37.79 2.56
CA ALA A 235 -26.93 -37.19 1.38
C ALA A 235 -28.07 -38.06 0.83
#